data_AF-A0A5C7MTK0-F1
#
_entry.id   AF-A0A5C7MTK0-F1
#
_cell.length_a   1.000
_cell.length_b   1.000
_cell.length_c   1.000
_cell.angle_alpha   90.00
_cell.angle_beta   90.00
_cell.angle_gamma   90.00
#
_symmetry.space_group_name_H-M   'P 1'
#
loop_
_entity.id
_entity.type
_entity.pdbx_description
1 polymer ?
#
loop_
_entity_poly.entity_id
_entity_poly.type
_entity_poly.pdbx_seq_one_letter_code
_entity_poly.pdbx_strand_id
1 'polypeptide(L)'
;MRRTIFLTSLKTALLAVPLLAGCGNNSTGSMVVVPPGGITLPECLDGQLIAVDGQRNMSCTQALTAGLAPPDCGASAGLVLNAYDGKLECMPKGNGSTNTGLRTVIDKVVSDTNTIEQTINSIKGGGASAKYCGQYTAAQNPNGAISGNGVTGAAGAANLCAQVQGCGAGAHMCTVYEMYESVAAGHITAAMNIGQSWVHMSSWQHNRTAGATPNNGLNDNCGGWTYPTGDLQWYGTTVEWKAAQTGPKALHFASGPGVVACSQRFPIACCL
;
A
#
# COMPACT_ATOMS: atom_id res chain seq x y z
N MET A 1 -1.71 50.46 -1.73
CA MET A 1 -2.60 49.30 -1.51
C MET A 1 -1.93 48.36 -0.53
N ARG A 2 -2.26 48.47 0.76
CA ARG A 2 -1.70 47.61 1.82
C ARG A 2 -2.67 46.43 1.99
N ARG A 3 -2.30 45.25 1.48
CA ARG A 3 -3.01 44.00 1.76
C ARG A 3 -2.71 43.63 3.21
N THR A 4 -3.67 43.84 4.11
CA THR A 4 -3.61 43.36 5.50
C THR A 4 -3.87 41.86 5.47
N ILE A 5 -2.80 41.10 5.20
CA ILE A 5 -2.75 39.65 5.42
C ILE A 5 -2.79 39.44 6.94
N PHE A 6 -3.64 38.52 7.41
CA PHE A 6 -3.75 38.14 8.82
C PHE A 6 -2.47 37.45 9.32
N LEU A 7 -1.43 38.23 9.56
CA LEU A 7 -0.28 37.87 10.37
C LEU A 7 0.07 39.14 11.14
N THR A 8 0.22 39.00 12.46
CA THR A 8 0.67 40.02 13.45
C THR A 8 -0.43 40.86 14.14
N SER A 9 -1.24 40.23 14.99
CA SER A 9 -1.61 40.77 16.32
C SER A 9 -2.72 39.93 16.95
N LEU A 10 -2.47 39.39 18.14
CA LEU A 10 -3.43 38.63 18.95
C LEU A 10 -4.72 39.44 19.24
N LYS A 11 -4.64 40.78 19.24
CA LYS A 11 -5.81 41.67 19.44
C LYS A 11 -6.79 41.64 18.27
N THR A 12 -6.31 41.43 17.05
CA THR A 12 -7.14 41.37 15.83
C THR A 12 -7.82 40.00 15.70
N ALA A 13 -7.20 38.95 16.26
CA ALA A 13 -7.80 37.62 16.34
C ALA A 13 -9.00 37.58 17.31
N LEU A 14 -8.95 38.28 18.44
CA LEU A 14 -10.07 38.31 19.40
C LEU A 14 -11.33 39.02 18.87
N LEU A 15 -11.20 40.00 17.96
CA LEU A 15 -12.33 40.72 17.35
C LEU A 15 -12.99 39.97 16.19
N ALA A 16 -12.32 38.99 15.57
CA ALA A 16 -12.85 38.20 14.46
C ALA A 16 -13.62 36.94 14.90
N VAL A 17 -13.44 36.50 16.15
CA VAL A 17 -14.09 35.30 16.70
C VAL A 17 -15.62 35.44 16.82
N PRO A 18 -16.21 36.60 17.20
CA PRO A 18 -17.67 36.78 17.21
C PRO A 18 -18.29 36.77 15.80
N LEU A 19 -17.61 37.34 14.80
CA LEU A 19 -18.13 37.43 13.42
C LEU A 19 -18.25 36.06 12.75
N LEU A 20 -17.29 35.16 12.99
CA LEU A 20 -17.31 33.79 12.47
C LEU A 20 -18.50 32.97 13.02
N ALA A 21 -19.05 33.34 14.16
CA ALA A 21 -20.23 32.70 14.75
C ALA A 21 -21.57 33.21 14.18
N GLY A 22 -21.60 34.40 13.56
CA GLY A 22 -22.79 35.01 12.95
C GLY A 22 -23.04 34.62 11.48
N CYS A 23 -22.02 34.19 10.74
CA CYS A 23 -22.13 33.83 9.32
C CYS A 23 -22.70 32.41 9.05
N GLY A 24 -23.71 31.98 9.80
CA GLY A 24 -24.43 30.72 9.63
C GLY A 24 -25.86 30.95 9.14
N ASN A 25 -26.25 30.34 8.03
CA ASN A 25 -27.56 30.44 7.38
C ASN A 25 -28.06 29.03 7.08
N ASN A 26 -29.37 28.86 7.19
CA ASN A 26 -30.08 27.63 7.44
C ASN A 26 -30.42 26.86 6.15
N SER A 27 -29.43 26.66 5.29
CA SER A 27 -29.52 25.77 4.12
C SER A 27 -28.49 24.65 4.26
N THR A 28 -28.98 23.43 4.25
CA THR A 28 -28.19 22.20 4.28
C THR A 28 -27.05 22.26 3.26
N GLY A 29 -25.81 22.42 3.74
CA GLY A 29 -24.60 22.19 2.93
C GLY A 29 -23.62 23.36 2.73
N SER A 30 -23.84 24.57 3.25
CA SER A 30 -22.82 25.64 3.12
C SER A 30 -21.88 25.71 4.31
N MET A 31 -20.71 25.10 4.14
CA MET A 31 -19.53 25.26 5.00
C MET A 31 -19.20 26.75 5.18
N VAL A 32 -18.60 27.13 6.30
CA VAL A 32 -17.82 28.37 6.35
C VAL A 32 -16.58 28.15 5.48
N VAL A 33 -16.72 28.43 4.18
CA VAL A 33 -15.60 28.42 3.24
C VAL A 33 -14.82 29.70 3.49
N VAL A 34 -13.65 29.61 4.11
CA VAL A 34 -12.66 30.69 4.02
C VAL A 34 -12.11 30.62 2.59
N PRO A 35 -12.36 31.63 1.73
CA PRO A 35 -11.85 31.60 0.36
C PRO A 35 -10.32 31.52 0.35
N PRO A 36 -9.70 30.97 -0.70
CA PRO A 36 -8.25 31.08 -0.86
C PRO A 36 -7.89 32.57 -0.93
N GLY A 37 -7.33 33.11 0.15
CA GLY A 37 -7.14 34.56 0.34
C GLY A 37 -7.57 35.11 1.71
N GLY A 38 -8.24 34.31 2.55
CA GLY A 38 -8.68 34.72 3.89
C GLY A 38 -10.03 35.45 3.89
N ILE A 39 -10.51 35.81 5.08
CA ILE A 39 -11.70 36.65 5.25
C ILE A 39 -11.27 38.10 5.04
N THR A 40 -11.83 38.76 4.02
CA THR A 40 -11.70 40.20 3.85
C THR A 40 -12.80 40.87 4.65
N LEU A 41 -12.42 41.54 5.74
CA LEU A 41 -13.33 42.38 6.51
C LEU A 41 -13.48 43.73 5.77
N PRO A 42 -14.68 44.30 5.69
CA PRO A 42 -14.83 45.65 5.16
C PRO A 42 -14.09 46.64 6.06
N GLU A 43 -13.41 47.61 5.46
CA GLU A 43 -12.79 48.72 6.19
C GLU A 43 -13.89 49.70 6.62
N CYS A 44 -14.43 49.49 7.82
CA CYS A 44 -15.41 50.41 8.40
C CYS A 44 -14.73 51.69 8.91
N LEU A 45 -15.38 52.83 8.67
CA LEU A 45 -14.91 54.14 9.15
C LEU A 45 -15.08 54.26 10.66
N ASP A 46 -14.42 55.24 11.26
CA ASP A 46 -14.60 55.57 12.68
C ASP A 46 -16.08 55.83 12.98
N GLY A 47 -16.62 55.14 13.99
CA GLY A 47 -18.04 55.19 14.34
C GLY A 47 -18.93 54.19 13.58
N GLN A 48 -18.35 53.26 12.82
CA GLN A 48 -19.09 52.16 12.17
C GLN A 48 -18.72 50.79 12.77
N LEU A 49 -19.68 49.87 12.78
CA LEU A 49 -19.56 48.49 13.22
C LEU A 49 -19.70 47.55 12.02
N ILE A 50 -19.03 46.40 12.06
CA ILE A 50 -19.28 45.33 11.09
C ILE A 50 -20.56 44.61 11.50
N ALA A 51 -21.58 44.68 10.64
CA ALA A 51 -22.83 43.93 10.76
C ALA A 51 -22.84 42.74 9.80
N VAL A 52 -23.49 41.67 10.23
CA VAL A 52 -23.75 40.47 9.41
C VAL A 52 -25.26 40.36 9.22
N ASP A 53 -25.72 40.45 7.97
CA ASP A 53 -27.15 40.30 7.65
C ASP A 53 -27.58 38.82 7.66
N GLY A 54 -28.90 38.56 7.54
CA GLY A 54 -29.45 37.21 7.47
C GLY A 54 -28.98 36.38 6.26
N GLN A 55 -28.34 37.02 5.28
CA GLN A 55 -27.77 36.44 4.07
C GLN A 55 -26.25 36.24 4.18
N ARG A 56 -25.65 36.52 5.34
CA ARG A 56 -24.20 36.43 5.65
C ARG A 56 -23.31 37.44 4.92
N ASN A 57 -23.88 38.55 4.43
CA ASN A 57 -23.07 39.65 3.91
C ASN A 57 -22.53 40.49 5.07
N MET A 58 -21.23 40.80 5.01
CA MET A 58 -20.61 41.74 5.93
C MET A 58 -20.75 43.15 5.39
N SER A 59 -21.31 44.06 6.19
CA SER A 59 -21.43 45.47 5.84
C SER A 59 -21.07 46.36 7.03
N CYS A 60 -20.68 47.60 6.77
CA CYS A 60 -20.47 48.58 7.83
C CYS A 60 -21.81 49.26 8.15
N THR A 61 -22.23 49.20 9.41
CA THR A 61 -23.41 49.91 9.92
C THR A 61 -22.97 51.02 10.86
N GLN A 62 -23.73 52.12 10.93
CA GLN A 62 -23.40 53.25 11.81
C GLN A 62 -23.65 52.86 13.28
N ALA A 63 -22.68 53.09 14.16
CA ALA A 63 -22.91 52.96 15.60
C ALA A 63 -23.88 54.07 16.05
N LEU A 64 -25.05 53.68 16.56
CA LEU A 64 -26.12 54.64 16.89
C LEU A 64 -25.86 55.43 18.19
N THR A 65 -24.89 55.01 19.02
CA THR A 65 -24.57 55.67 20.30
C THR A 65 -23.07 55.66 20.61
N ALA A 66 -22.57 56.76 21.16
CA ALA A 66 -21.23 56.83 21.74
C ALA A 66 -21.23 56.16 23.13
N GLY A 67 -20.36 55.17 23.33
CA GLY A 67 -20.33 54.36 24.56
C GLY A 67 -21.17 53.08 24.42
N LEU A 68 -20.67 52.13 23.62
CA LEU A 68 -21.26 50.82 23.49
C LEU A 68 -21.02 50.01 24.78
N ALA A 69 -22.06 49.82 25.57
CA ALA A 69 -22.08 48.77 26.60
C ALA A 69 -22.61 47.49 25.94
N PRO A 70 -21.76 46.50 25.61
CA PRO A 70 -22.23 45.26 24.99
C PRO A 70 -23.12 44.49 25.97
N PRO A 71 -24.26 43.92 25.53
CA PRO A 71 -25.03 43.01 26.35
C PRO A 71 -24.21 41.77 26.73
N ASP A 72 -24.43 41.25 27.94
CA ASP A 72 -23.79 40.01 28.39
C ASP A 72 -24.48 38.78 27.76
N CYS A 73 -23.95 38.34 26.62
CA CYS A 73 -24.44 37.15 25.93
C CYS A 73 -23.99 35.83 26.59
N GLY A 74 -23.21 35.88 27.67
CA GLY A 74 -22.81 34.71 28.46
C GLY A 74 -23.90 34.22 29.42
N ALA A 75 -24.89 35.06 29.73
CA ALA A 75 -25.99 34.73 30.63
C ALA A 75 -26.98 33.67 30.08
N SER A 76 -26.99 33.46 28.76
CA SER A 76 -27.85 32.49 28.07
C SER A 76 -27.02 31.58 27.16
N ALA A 77 -27.08 30.28 27.41
CA ALA A 77 -26.32 29.30 26.64
C ALA A 77 -26.70 29.33 25.15
N GLY A 78 -25.70 29.38 24.28
CA GLY A 78 -25.91 29.35 22.83
C GLY A 78 -26.23 30.70 22.19
N LEU A 79 -25.99 31.83 22.87
CA LEU A 79 -26.02 33.17 22.26
C LEU A 79 -24.59 33.73 22.06
N VAL A 80 -24.44 34.62 21.09
CA VAL A 80 -23.21 35.37 20.80
C VAL A 80 -23.55 36.83 20.49
N LEU A 81 -22.60 37.73 20.73
CA LEU A 81 -22.75 39.16 20.46
C LEU A 81 -22.73 39.42 18.94
N ASN A 82 -23.75 40.10 18.41
CA ASN A 82 -23.83 40.54 17.02
C ASN A 82 -24.22 42.03 16.93
N ALA A 83 -23.97 42.66 15.78
CA ALA A 83 -24.43 44.00 15.45
C ALA A 83 -25.47 43.93 14.32
N TYR A 84 -26.71 44.37 14.60
CA TYR A 84 -27.79 44.45 13.63
C TYR A 84 -28.47 45.82 13.74
N ASP A 85 -28.72 46.48 12.61
CA ASP A 85 -29.35 47.81 12.56
C ASP A 85 -28.69 48.85 13.50
N GLY A 86 -27.36 48.88 13.54
CA GLY A 86 -26.58 49.84 14.36
C GLY A 86 -26.64 49.60 15.88
N LYS A 87 -27.19 48.46 16.33
CA LYS A 87 -27.28 48.05 17.75
C LYS A 87 -26.53 46.76 18.01
N LEU A 88 -25.99 46.63 19.22
CA LEU A 88 -25.42 45.38 19.73
C LEU A 88 -26.51 44.53 20.38
N GLU A 89 -26.69 43.31 19.91
CA GLU A 89 -27.67 42.37 20.45
C GLU A 89 -27.11 40.94 20.55
N CYS A 90 -27.64 40.15 21.48
CA CYS A 90 -27.29 38.74 21.60
C CYS A 90 -28.15 37.91 20.64
N MET A 91 -27.52 37.27 19.67
CA MET A 91 -28.19 36.41 18.70
C MET A 91 -27.83 34.94 18.92
N PRO A 92 -28.66 33.98 18.49
CA PRO A 92 -28.30 32.57 18.52
C PRO A 92 -26.96 32.31 17.85
N LYS A 93 -26.08 31.58 18.54
CA LYS A 93 -24.84 31.06 18.00
C LYS A 93 -25.18 30.25 16.75
N GLY A 94 -24.51 30.54 15.64
CA GLY A 94 -24.61 29.71 14.44
C GLY A 94 -24.40 28.24 14.81
N ASN A 95 -25.35 27.40 14.41
CA ASN A 95 -25.37 25.96 14.66
C ASN A 95 -24.37 25.20 13.77
N GLY A 96 -23.19 25.79 13.52
CA GLY A 96 -22.16 25.25 12.64
C GLY A 96 -21.93 23.79 12.95
N SER A 97 -22.54 22.91 12.16
CA SER A 97 -22.48 21.49 12.41
C SER A 97 -21.04 21.08 12.17
N THR A 98 -20.42 20.48 13.19
CA THR A 98 -19.18 19.75 13.02
C THR A 98 -19.33 18.85 11.81
N ASN A 99 -18.49 19.11 10.83
CA ASN A 99 -18.70 18.82 9.43
C ASN A 99 -18.61 17.31 9.19
N THR A 100 -19.72 16.58 9.38
CA THR A 100 -19.79 15.13 9.15
C THR A 100 -19.30 14.78 7.74
N GLY A 101 -19.57 15.63 6.75
CA GLY A 101 -19.01 15.51 5.41
C GLY A 101 -17.49 15.61 5.37
N LEU A 102 -16.88 16.63 5.99
CA LEU A 102 -15.41 16.72 6.10
C LEU A 102 -14.83 15.58 6.93
N ARG A 103 -15.48 15.13 8.00
CA ARG A 103 -15.05 13.96 8.78
C ARG A 103 -15.07 12.72 7.90
N THR A 104 -16.15 12.45 7.17
CA THR A 104 -16.23 11.34 6.20
C THR A 104 -15.13 11.44 5.13
N VAL A 105 -14.83 12.64 4.62
CA VAL A 105 -13.75 12.83 3.64
C VAL A 105 -12.38 12.59 4.27
N ILE A 106 -12.14 13.09 5.49
CA ILE A 106 -10.89 12.86 6.24
C ILE A 106 -10.72 11.37 6.56
N ASP A 107 -11.76 10.72 7.09
CA ASP A 107 -11.76 9.29 7.40
C ASP A 107 -11.55 8.45 6.13
N LYS A 108 -12.14 8.88 5.01
CA LYS A 108 -11.89 8.25 3.70
C LYS A 108 -10.44 8.43 3.26
N VAL A 109 -9.88 9.64 3.35
CA VAL A 109 -8.48 9.90 2.96
C VAL A 109 -7.51 9.12 3.86
N VAL A 110 -7.79 9.00 5.16
CA VAL A 110 -7.01 8.18 6.09
C VAL A 110 -7.11 6.69 5.73
N SER A 111 -8.32 6.20 5.45
CA SER A 111 -8.55 4.82 5.01
C SER A 111 -7.86 4.51 3.68
N ASP A 112 -7.95 5.41 2.69
CA ASP A 112 -7.28 5.30 1.40
C ASP A 112 -5.75 5.31 1.60
N THR A 113 -5.23 6.18 2.47
CA THR A 113 -3.79 6.24 2.79
C THR A 113 -3.30 4.94 3.42
N ASN A 114 -4.03 4.41 4.40
CA ASN A 114 -3.71 3.12 5.03
C ASN A 114 -3.74 1.97 4.02
N THR A 115 -4.72 1.98 3.10
CA THR A 115 -4.83 0.98 2.03
C THR A 115 -3.65 1.08 1.06
N ILE A 116 -3.26 2.31 0.70
CA ILE A 116 -2.10 2.57 -0.14
C ILE A 116 -0.82 2.12 0.56
N GLU A 117 -0.65 2.39 1.86
CA GLU A 117 0.52 1.92 2.62
C GLU A 117 0.59 0.39 2.69
N GLN A 118 -0.53 -0.29 2.94
CA GLN A 118 -0.59 -1.75 2.91
C GLN A 118 -0.26 -2.31 1.52
N THR A 119 -0.79 -1.69 0.47
CA THR A 119 -0.51 -2.07 -0.92
C THR A 119 0.94 -1.79 -1.31
N ILE A 120 1.50 -0.68 -0.84
CA ILE A 120 2.91 -0.34 -1.02
C ILE A 120 3.79 -1.33 -0.26
N ASN A 121 3.42 -1.76 0.95
CA ASN A 121 4.17 -2.75 1.70
C ASN A 121 4.09 -4.15 1.07
N SER A 122 2.97 -4.51 0.43
CA SER A 122 2.87 -5.75 -0.34
C SER A 122 3.63 -5.69 -1.67
N ILE A 123 3.81 -4.50 -2.26
CA ILE A 123 4.48 -4.30 -3.55
C ILE A 123 5.98 -3.99 -3.42
N LYS A 124 6.44 -3.30 -2.36
CA LYS A 124 7.84 -2.89 -2.16
C LYS A 124 8.83 -4.07 -2.10
N GLY A 125 8.32 -5.29 -1.93
CA GLY A 125 9.08 -6.54 -2.05
C GLY A 125 8.96 -7.24 -3.41
N GLY A 126 8.54 -6.56 -4.48
CA GLY A 126 8.22 -7.18 -5.76
C GLY A 126 7.12 -8.21 -5.57
N GLY A 127 5.88 -7.76 -5.36
CA GLY A 127 4.68 -8.58 -5.21
C GLY A 127 4.92 -9.92 -4.51
N ALA A 128 5.13 -9.94 -3.19
CA ALA A 128 5.27 -11.17 -2.39
C ALA A 128 6.02 -12.32 -3.10
N SER A 129 7.21 -12.06 -3.65
CA SER A 129 8.02 -13.12 -4.22
C SER A 129 8.32 -14.17 -3.14
N ALA A 130 7.83 -15.38 -3.36
CA ALA A 130 8.00 -16.49 -2.44
C ALA A 130 9.49 -16.68 -2.10
N LYS A 131 9.79 -16.92 -0.83
CA LYS A 131 11.16 -17.09 -0.35
C LYS A 131 11.45 -18.56 -0.06
N TYR A 132 12.70 -18.94 -0.29
CA TYR A 132 13.18 -20.29 -0.01
C TYR A 132 12.90 -20.68 1.44
N CYS A 133 12.07 -21.69 1.65
CA CYS A 133 11.63 -22.14 2.97
C CYS A 133 12.18 -23.52 3.34
N GLY A 134 12.86 -24.21 2.43
CA GLY A 134 13.57 -25.46 2.70
C GLY A 134 13.69 -26.40 1.49
N GLN A 135 14.12 -27.64 1.76
CA GLN A 135 14.19 -28.71 0.76
C GLN A 135 13.23 -29.84 1.14
N TYR A 136 12.41 -30.28 0.20
CA TYR A 136 11.76 -31.59 0.32
C TYR A 136 12.78 -32.69 0.01
N THR A 137 12.99 -33.58 0.96
CA THR A 137 13.90 -34.74 0.85
C THR A 137 13.16 -36.03 1.18
N ALA A 138 13.46 -37.11 0.48
CA ALA A 138 12.96 -38.45 0.77
C ALA A 138 14.07 -39.49 0.63
N ALA A 139 13.86 -40.70 1.19
CA ALA A 139 14.81 -41.82 1.06
C ALA A 139 15.15 -42.11 -0.41
N GLN A 140 14.17 -41.94 -1.29
CA GLN A 140 14.39 -41.79 -2.72
C GLN A 140 13.79 -40.48 -3.18
N ASN A 141 14.64 -39.51 -3.46
CA ASN A 141 14.20 -38.22 -3.95
C ASN A 141 13.43 -38.34 -5.29
N PRO A 142 12.55 -37.36 -5.60
CA PRO A 142 11.80 -37.35 -6.86
C PRO A 142 12.73 -37.27 -8.07
N ASN A 143 12.33 -37.96 -9.14
CA ASN A 143 12.88 -37.74 -10.48
C ASN A 143 12.01 -36.71 -11.24
N GLY A 144 12.21 -36.59 -12.56
CA GLY A 144 11.48 -35.65 -13.40
C GLY A 144 9.97 -35.90 -13.53
N ALA A 145 9.41 -36.99 -12.98
CA ALA A 145 7.97 -37.17 -12.82
C ALA A 145 7.58 -37.01 -11.35
N ILE A 146 7.41 -35.78 -10.90
CA ILE A 146 7.22 -35.46 -9.49
C ILE A 146 5.78 -35.73 -9.11
N SER A 147 5.55 -36.72 -8.24
CA SER A 147 4.22 -37.10 -7.76
C SER A 147 4.08 -36.88 -6.26
N GLY A 148 2.99 -36.23 -5.86
CA GLY A 148 2.66 -35.96 -4.46
C GLY A 148 1.15 -35.91 -4.28
N ASN A 149 0.63 -36.64 -3.28
CA ASN A 149 -0.81 -36.76 -2.99
C ASN A 149 -1.67 -37.15 -4.22
N GLY A 150 -1.18 -38.11 -5.02
CA GLY A 150 -1.92 -38.66 -6.17
C GLY A 150 -1.94 -37.80 -7.44
N VAL A 151 -1.29 -36.63 -7.44
CA VAL A 151 -1.12 -35.77 -8.63
C VAL A 151 0.35 -35.67 -9.02
N THR A 152 0.62 -35.52 -10.32
CA THR A 152 1.97 -35.41 -10.89
C THR A 152 2.18 -34.04 -11.51
N GLY A 153 3.43 -33.58 -11.58
CA GLY A 153 3.79 -32.29 -12.16
C GLY A 153 4.01 -31.22 -11.08
N ALA A 154 3.80 -29.95 -11.45
CA ALA A 154 3.94 -28.82 -10.53
C ALA A 154 3.02 -28.94 -9.29
N ALA A 155 1.79 -29.45 -9.45
CA ALA A 155 0.88 -29.69 -8.32
C ALA A 155 1.39 -30.79 -7.39
N GLY A 156 2.01 -31.85 -7.95
CA GLY A 156 2.69 -32.88 -7.16
C GLY A 156 3.85 -32.30 -6.36
N ALA A 157 4.67 -31.45 -6.99
CA ALA A 157 5.76 -30.75 -6.32
C ALA A 157 5.26 -29.84 -5.18
N ALA A 158 4.18 -29.09 -5.39
CA ALA A 158 3.57 -28.25 -4.35
C ALA A 158 3.09 -29.09 -3.14
N ASN A 159 2.44 -30.24 -3.38
CA ASN A 159 2.03 -31.15 -2.31
C ASN A 159 3.21 -31.70 -1.50
N LEU A 160 4.37 -31.91 -2.14
CA LEU A 160 5.59 -32.33 -1.44
C LEU A 160 6.22 -31.15 -0.68
N CYS A 161 6.30 -29.98 -1.29
CA CYS A 161 6.84 -28.78 -0.64
C CYS A 161 6.03 -28.34 0.58
N ALA A 162 4.71 -28.52 0.56
CA ALA A 162 3.85 -28.23 1.69
C ALA A 162 4.14 -29.10 2.94
N GLN A 163 4.85 -30.22 2.78
CA GLN A 163 5.25 -31.11 3.88
C GLN A 163 6.55 -30.68 4.56
N VAL A 164 7.28 -29.71 4.00
CA VAL A 164 8.55 -29.23 4.57
C VAL A 164 8.26 -28.39 5.81
N GLN A 165 8.97 -28.68 6.92
CA GLN A 165 8.74 -28.10 8.25
C GLN A 165 8.90 -26.57 8.34
N GLY A 166 9.36 -25.89 7.28
CA GLY A 166 9.43 -24.42 7.18
C GLY A 166 8.50 -23.79 6.13
N CYS A 167 7.75 -24.59 5.38
CA CYS A 167 7.00 -24.14 4.20
C CYS A 167 5.48 -24.19 4.42
N GLY A 168 4.91 -25.36 4.73
CA GLY A 168 3.47 -25.48 4.97
C GLY A 168 2.59 -25.17 3.75
N ALA A 169 1.30 -24.88 4.00
CA ALA A 169 0.31 -24.72 2.94
C ALA A 169 0.62 -23.52 2.02
N GLY A 170 0.49 -23.73 0.71
CA GLY A 170 0.80 -22.72 -0.31
C GLY A 170 2.21 -22.83 -0.89
N ALA A 171 3.08 -23.65 -0.29
CA ALA A 171 4.43 -23.82 -0.78
C ALA A 171 4.52 -24.58 -2.10
N HIS A 172 5.48 -24.19 -2.93
CA HIS A 172 5.72 -24.76 -4.25
C HIS A 172 7.21 -24.96 -4.51
N MET A 173 7.53 -25.67 -5.59
CA MET A 173 8.91 -25.74 -6.07
C MET A 173 9.38 -24.34 -6.46
N CYS A 174 10.47 -23.88 -5.86
CA CYS A 174 11.06 -22.60 -6.19
C CYS A 174 11.37 -22.49 -7.69
N THR A 175 11.10 -21.32 -8.24
CA THR A 175 11.67 -20.90 -9.51
C THR A 175 13.11 -20.41 -9.32
N VAL A 176 13.87 -20.33 -10.40
CA VAL A 176 15.21 -19.70 -10.38
C VAL A 176 15.17 -18.23 -9.93
N TYR A 177 14.06 -17.53 -10.19
CA TYR A 177 13.86 -16.15 -9.79
C TYR A 177 13.64 -16.02 -8.29
N GLU A 178 12.79 -16.87 -7.71
CA GLU A 178 12.55 -16.89 -6.27
C GLU A 178 13.81 -17.28 -5.49
N MET A 179 14.64 -18.18 -6.03
CA MET A 179 15.95 -18.48 -5.45
C MET A 179 16.87 -17.25 -5.47
N TYR A 180 16.95 -16.55 -6.60
CA TYR A 180 17.72 -15.31 -6.72
C TYR A 180 17.24 -14.25 -5.73
N GLU A 181 15.93 -14.01 -5.67
CA GLU A 181 15.32 -13.03 -4.77
C GLU A 181 15.46 -13.41 -3.30
N SER A 182 15.53 -14.71 -2.98
CA SER A 182 15.81 -15.19 -1.63
C SER A 182 17.24 -14.88 -1.20
N VAL A 183 18.21 -14.94 -2.11
CA VAL A 183 19.58 -14.48 -1.85
C VAL A 183 19.63 -12.95 -1.74
N ALA A 184 19.01 -12.24 -2.69
CA ALA A 184 19.03 -10.78 -2.73
C ALA A 184 18.36 -10.15 -1.48
N ALA A 185 17.32 -10.79 -0.95
CA ALA A 185 16.65 -10.39 0.28
C ALA A 185 17.38 -10.83 1.56
N GLY A 186 18.52 -11.54 1.46
CA GLY A 186 19.27 -12.06 2.60
C GLY A 186 18.59 -13.23 3.33
N HIS A 187 17.56 -13.83 2.72
CA HIS A 187 16.88 -15.00 3.30
C HIS A 187 17.77 -16.25 3.19
N ILE A 188 18.40 -16.45 2.04
CA ILE A 188 19.49 -17.43 1.90
C ILE A 188 20.79 -16.79 2.37
N THR A 189 21.34 -17.30 3.47
CA THR A 189 22.58 -16.78 4.07
C THR A 189 23.78 -17.68 3.80
N ALA A 190 24.99 -17.16 4.05
CA ALA A 190 26.23 -17.94 3.90
C ALA A 190 26.27 -19.21 4.78
N ALA A 191 25.59 -19.17 5.93
CA ALA A 191 25.51 -20.29 6.87
C ALA A 191 24.61 -21.43 6.38
N MET A 192 23.67 -21.16 5.47
CA MET A 192 22.78 -22.18 4.93
C MET A 192 23.54 -23.15 4.03
N ASN A 193 23.08 -24.40 4.01
CA ASN A 193 23.52 -25.43 3.06
C ASN A 193 22.30 -25.86 2.27
N ILE A 194 22.29 -25.56 0.98
CA ILE A 194 21.25 -25.99 0.05
C ILE A 194 21.91 -26.94 -0.93
N GLY A 195 21.67 -28.23 -0.74
CA GLY A 195 22.18 -29.26 -1.66
C GLY A 195 21.52 -29.14 -3.03
N GLN A 196 22.15 -29.74 -4.04
CA GLN A 196 21.61 -29.74 -5.40
C GLN A 196 20.14 -30.22 -5.42
N SER A 197 19.23 -29.37 -5.88
CA SER A 197 17.78 -29.60 -5.80
C SER A 197 17.07 -29.17 -7.07
N TRP A 198 15.96 -29.80 -7.40
CA TRP A 198 15.05 -29.36 -8.46
C TRP A 198 14.53 -27.95 -8.20
N VAL A 199 14.56 -27.13 -9.25
CA VAL A 199 13.91 -25.81 -9.35
C VAL A 199 13.25 -25.66 -10.71
N HIS A 200 12.22 -24.84 -10.78
CA HIS A 200 11.52 -24.57 -12.01
C HIS A 200 12.17 -23.42 -12.80
N MET A 201 12.35 -23.62 -14.10
CA MET A 201 12.92 -22.62 -15.00
C MET A 201 12.35 -22.80 -16.41
N SER A 202 11.48 -21.88 -16.82
CA SER A 202 10.95 -21.89 -18.20
C SER A 202 11.86 -21.05 -19.10
N SER A 203 12.83 -21.68 -19.77
CA SER A 203 13.70 -20.97 -20.74
C SER A 203 13.19 -20.97 -22.17
N TRP A 204 12.16 -21.77 -22.49
CA TRP A 204 11.66 -21.95 -23.85
C TRP A 204 12.79 -22.33 -24.84
N GLN A 205 13.82 -23.00 -24.35
CA GLN A 205 14.98 -23.34 -25.15
C GLN A 205 14.68 -24.59 -25.97
N HIS A 206 14.69 -24.47 -27.29
CA HIS A 206 14.47 -25.59 -28.20
C HIS A 206 15.80 -26.29 -28.52
N ASN A 207 16.46 -26.83 -27.49
CA ASN A 207 17.81 -27.41 -27.62
C ASN A 207 17.84 -28.73 -28.42
N ARG A 208 16.73 -29.15 -29.06
CA ARG A 208 16.72 -30.27 -30.01
C ARG A 208 15.57 -30.21 -31.03
N THR A 209 15.89 -30.44 -32.31
CA THR A 209 14.94 -30.55 -33.43
C THR A 209 14.35 -31.97 -33.61
N ALA A 210 15.00 -32.99 -33.05
CA ALA A 210 14.67 -34.40 -33.25
C ALA A 210 14.29 -35.08 -31.92
N GLY A 211 13.06 -34.86 -31.48
CA GLY A 211 12.44 -35.48 -30.31
C GLY A 211 11.10 -34.81 -30.08
N ALA A 212 10.00 -35.48 -30.45
CA ALA A 212 8.64 -34.93 -30.45
C ALA A 212 8.35 -34.20 -29.11
N THR A 213 8.10 -32.90 -29.03
CA THR A 213 7.37 -31.97 -29.89
C THR A 213 8.12 -30.63 -29.89
N PRO A 214 8.72 -30.19 -31.01
CA PRO A 214 9.54 -28.97 -31.06
C PRO A 214 8.82 -27.66 -30.67
N ASN A 215 7.49 -27.66 -30.56
CA ASN A 215 6.66 -26.46 -30.42
C ASN A 215 6.14 -26.17 -29.00
N ASN A 216 6.43 -27.00 -27.99
CA ASN A 216 5.72 -26.89 -26.70
C ASN A 216 6.52 -26.25 -25.55
N GLY A 217 7.82 -25.98 -25.68
CA GLY A 217 8.63 -25.33 -24.62
C GLY A 217 8.75 -26.13 -23.31
N LEU A 218 8.36 -27.41 -23.31
CA LEU A 218 8.24 -28.26 -22.12
C LEU A 218 9.54 -29.01 -21.75
N ASN A 219 10.55 -28.98 -22.61
CA ASN A 219 11.76 -29.79 -22.50
C ASN A 219 12.73 -29.34 -21.40
N ASP A 220 12.60 -28.11 -20.89
CA ASP A 220 13.50 -27.51 -19.89
C ASP A 220 13.16 -27.86 -18.43
N ASN A 221 12.02 -28.52 -18.21
CA ASN A 221 11.53 -28.93 -16.89
C ASN A 221 10.95 -30.35 -16.90
N CYS A 222 11.61 -31.29 -17.58
CA CYS A 222 11.13 -32.67 -17.66
C CYS A 222 9.66 -32.79 -18.06
N GLY A 223 9.23 -32.00 -19.05
CA GLY A 223 7.86 -32.04 -19.56
C GLY A 223 6.81 -31.35 -18.68
N GLY A 224 7.21 -30.45 -17.78
CA GLY A 224 6.34 -29.93 -16.73
C GLY A 224 6.30 -30.85 -15.50
N TRP A 225 7.43 -31.52 -15.23
CA TRP A 225 7.62 -32.45 -14.13
C TRP A 225 6.76 -33.71 -14.22
N THR A 226 6.54 -34.20 -15.45
CA THR A 226 5.71 -35.37 -15.75
C THR A 226 6.49 -36.56 -16.28
N TYR A 227 7.79 -36.39 -16.54
CA TYR A 227 8.57 -37.35 -17.30
C TYR A 227 9.78 -37.90 -16.50
N PRO A 228 9.82 -39.22 -16.21
CA PRO A 228 10.78 -39.79 -15.26
C PRO A 228 12.07 -40.34 -15.88
N THR A 229 12.20 -40.36 -17.20
CA THR A 229 13.27 -41.09 -17.90
C THR A 229 14.16 -40.14 -18.73
N GLY A 230 15.19 -40.68 -19.38
CA GLY A 230 16.15 -39.88 -20.15
C GLY A 230 16.04 -40.03 -21.67
N ASP A 231 15.17 -40.91 -22.17
CA ASP A 231 15.10 -41.31 -23.57
C ASP A 231 14.61 -40.20 -24.50
N LEU A 232 13.71 -39.33 -24.04
CA LEU A 232 13.28 -38.13 -24.78
C LEU A 232 14.33 -37.00 -24.72
N GLN A 233 15.41 -37.18 -23.96
CA GLN A 233 16.47 -36.19 -23.75
C GLN A 233 15.97 -34.84 -23.21
N TRP A 234 14.77 -34.83 -22.61
CA TRP A 234 14.33 -33.72 -21.78
C TRP A 234 15.24 -33.62 -20.56
N TYR A 235 15.35 -32.41 -20.04
CA TYR A 235 16.19 -32.10 -18.89
C TYR A 235 15.40 -31.27 -17.89
N GLY A 236 15.89 -31.23 -16.67
CA GLY A 236 15.40 -30.32 -15.65
C GLY A 236 16.40 -29.24 -15.33
N THR A 237 16.05 -28.39 -14.38
CA THR A 237 16.97 -27.40 -13.80
C THR A 237 17.16 -27.71 -12.33
N THR A 238 18.41 -27.63 -11.87
CA THR A 238 18.74 -27.75 -10.44
C THR A 238 19.45 -26.51 -9.93
N VAL A 239 19.29 -26.23 -8.64
CA VAL A 239 20.00 -25.19 -7.90
C VAL A 239 20.83 -25.81 -6.80
N GLU A 240 21.98 -25.20 -6.51
CA GLU A 240 22.81 -25.52 -5.36
C GLU A 240 23.38 -24.22 -4.76
N TRP A 241 23.47 -24.14 -3.43
CA TRP A 241 24.15 -23.04 -2.74
C TRP A 241 25.53 -23.52 -2.27
N LYS A 242 26.56 -23.26 -3.10
CA LYS A 242 27.92 -23.75 -2.87
C LYS A 242 28.97 -22.67 -3.15
N ALA A 243 30.20 -22.93 -2.72
CA ALA A 243 31.34 -22.05 -2.98
C ALA A 243 31.49 -21.78 -4.48
N ALA A 244 31.52 -20.51 -4.86
CA ALA A 244 31.96 -20.07 -6.17
C ALA A 244 33.47 -20.31 -6.34
N GLN A 245 33.96 -20.22 -7.57
CA GLN A 245 35.39 -20.36 -7.87
C GLN A 245 36.27 -19.38 -7.07
N THR A 246 35.73 -18.23 -6.68
CA THR A 246 36.42 -17.20 -5.90
C THR A 246 36.34 -17.40 -4.38
N GLY A 247 35.61 -18.42 -3.90
CA GLY A 247 35.49 -18.76 -2.47
C GLY A 247 34.10 -18.54 -1.87
N PRO A 248 33.50 -17.33 -1.94
CA PRO A 248 32.17 -17.08 -1.38
C PRO A 248 31.09 -17.99 -1.98
N LYS A 249 30.06 -18.34 -1.19
CA LYS A 249 28.92 -19.12 -1.72
C LYS A 249 28.11 -18.29 -2.71
N ALA A 250 27.64 -18.95 -3.77
CA ALA A 250 26.78 -18.40 -4.80
C ALA A 250 25.73 -19.42 -5.24
N LEU A 251 24.67 -18.94 -5.89
CA LEU A 251 23.70 -19.81 -6.54
C LEU A 251 24.34 -20.42 -7.77
N HIS A 252 24.33 -21.74 -7.83
CA HIS A 252 24.78 -22.49 -8.99
C HIS A 252 23.58 -23.20 -9.61
N PHE A 253 23.21 -22.78 -10.82
CA PHE A 253 22.16 -23.42 -11.59
C PHE A 253 22.77 -24.36 -12.62
N ALA A 254 22.29 -25.59 -12.67
CA ALA A 254 22.66 -26.54 -13.71
C ALA A 254 21.40 -26.93 -14.50
N SER A 255 21.48 -26.84 -15.82
CA SER A 255 20.42 -27.18 -16.76
C SER A 255 21.03 -27.54 -18.12
N GLY A 256 20.25 -28.19 -18.98
CA GLY A 256 20.60 -28.49 -20.36
C GLY A 256 20.69 -29.99 -20.68
N PRO A 257 20.68 -30.34 -21.97
CA PRO A 257 20.75 -31.72 -22.42
C PRO A 257 22.02 -32.41 -21.92
N GLY A 258 21.88 -33.60 -21.32
CA GLY A 258 23.01 -34.37 -20.80
C GLY A 258 23.65 -33.83 -19.53
N VAL A 259 23.19 -32.68 -19.01
CA VAL A 259 23.65 -32.10 -17.74
C VAL A 259 22.77 -32.59 -16.60
N VAL A 260 21.46 -32.42 -16.74
CA VAL A 260 20.48 -32.76 -15.69
C VAL A 260 19.38 -33.61 -16.30
N ALA A 261 19.59 -34.92 -16.34
CA ALA A 261 18.64 -35.86 -16.94
C ALA A 261 17.42 -36.06 -16.02
N CYS A 262 16.24 -36.19 -16.61
CA CYS A 262 14.99 -36.38 -15.86
C CYS A 262 14.90 -37.71 -15.10
N SER A 263 15.79 -38.66 -15.37
CA SER A 263 15.94 -39.90 -14.59
C SER A 263 16.72 -39.73 -13.29
N GLN A 264 17.48 -38.64 -13.16
CA GLN A 264 18.20 -38.33 -11.92
C GLN A 264 17.21 -37.98 -10.82
N ARG A 265 17.66 -38.11 -9.56
CA ARG A 265 16.82 -37.90 -8.38
C ARG A 265 17.46 -36.86 -7.48
N PHE A 266 16.78 -35.74 -7.31
CA PHE A 266 17.23 -34.63 -6.47
C PHE A 266 16.12 -34.22 -5.51
N PRO A 267 16.46 -33.71 -4.31
CA PRO A 267 15.53 -32.96 -3.47
C PRO A 267 14.79 -31.87 -4.27
N ILE A 268 13.69 -31.34 -3.74
CA ILE A 268 13.01 -30.18 -4.32
C ILE A 268 13.31 -28.96 -3.47
N ALA A 269 13.80 -27.87 -4.05
CA ALA A 269 13.89 -26.59 -3.35
C ALA A 269 12.49 -25.96 -3.30
N CYS A 270 12.03 -25.60 -2.10
CA CYS A 270 10.67 -25.16 -1.84
C CYS A 270 10.63 -23.70 -1.41
N CYS A 271 9.64 -22.96 -1.91
CA CYS A 271 9.43 -21.53 -1.67
C CYS A 271 8.01 -21.26 -1.17
N LEU A 272 7.84 -20.21 -0.36
CA LEU A 272 6.54 -19.68 0.12
C LEU A 272 6.57 -18.15 0.23
#